data_AF-A0A0Q8RVU9-F1
#
_entry.id   AF-A0A0Q8RVU9-F1
#
_cell.length_a   1.000
_cell.length_b   1.000
_cell.length_c   1.000
_cell.angle_alpha   90.00
_cell.angle_beta   90.00
_cell.angle_gamma   90.00
#
_symmetry.space_group_name_H-M   'P 1'
#
loop_
_entity.id
_entity.type
_entity.pdbx_description
1 polymer ?
#
loop_
_entity_poly.entity_id
_entity_poly.type
_entity_poly.pdbx_seq_one_letter_code
_entity_poly.pdbx_strand_id
1 'polypeptide(L)'
;MTIFIKKMCNAFITDAVVNRRIGGAAGRSVEAIGAAIGGLWVGGIVTVSADALDWIPNIMNKAVHDDLQPVHIPLRDVRSVRRVFGILTGIVVVELEDGGEFRFRCFNARSVAENMSDLLPSQVMSA
;
A
#
# COMPACT_ATOMS: atom_id res chain seq x y z
N MET A 1 0.59 -20.32 -6.99
CA MET A 1 0.80 -18.88 -7.23
C MET A 1 2.25 -18.57 -6.94
N THR A 2 3.01 -18.10 -7.93
CA THR A 2 4.42 -17.69 -7.75
C THR A 2 4.43 -16.25 -7.27
N ILE A 3 5.15 -15.97 -6.18
CA ILE A 3 5.32 -14.63 -5.63
C ILE A 3 6.66 -14.08 -6.11
N PHE A 4 6.64 -12.95 -6.80
CA PHE A 4 7.85 -12.28 -7.30
C PHE A 4 8.38 -11.24 -6.32
N ILE A 5 7.49 -10.57 -5.60
CA ILE A 5 7.85 -9.54 -4.63
C ILE A 5 7.14 -9.84 -3.32
N LYS A 6 7.87 -9.82 -2.21
CA LYS A 6 7.33 -9.85 -0.85
C LYS A 6 8.08 -8.86 0.02
N LYS A 7 7.37 -7.88 0.60
CA LYS A 7 7.99 -6.82 1.42
C LYS A 7 7.15 -6.48 2.63
N MET A 8 7.81 -6.32 3.77
CA MET A 8 7.25 -5.55 4.87
C MET A 8 7.15 -4.08 4.44
N CYS A 9 5.99 -3.50 4.65
CA CYS A 9 5.71 -2.13 4.22
C CYS A 9 4.73 -1.44 5.15
N ASN A 10 4.62 -0.13 5.00
CA ASN A 10 3.49 0.63 5.54
C ASN A 10 2.64 1.10 4.36
N ALA A 11 1.40 0.66 4.25
CA ALA A 11 0.44 1.13 3.24
C ALA A 11 -0.25 2.41 3.73
N PHE A 12 -0.58 3.32 2.82
CA PHE A 12 -1.38 4.49 3.15
C PHE A 12 -2.85 4.16 2.97
N ILE A 13 -3.62 4.13 4.06
CA ILE A 13 -5.02 3.73 4.11
C ILE A 13 -5.87 4.94 4.46
N THR A 14 -6.70 5.41 3.53
CA THR A 14 -7.52 6.62 3.67
C THR A 14 -8.65 6.45 4.69
N ASP A 15 -9.17 5.23 4.82
CA ASP A 15 -10.34 4.91 5.65
C ASP A 15 -9.97 4.18 6.96
N ALA A 16 -8.71 4.25 7.39
CA ALA A 16 -8.28 3.55 8.60
C ALA A 16 -8.87 4.20 9.85
N VAL A 17 -9.76 3.48 10.54
CA VAL A 17 -10.35 3.89 11.83
C VAL A 17 -9.54 3.29 12.98
N VAL A 18 -9.08 4.11 13.92
CA VAL A 18 -8.35 3.64 15.12
C VAL A 18 -9.38 3.28 16.20
N ASN A 19 -9.26 2.09 16.79
CA ASN A 19 -10.06 1.73 17.96
C ASN A 19 -9.64 2.60 19.16
N ARG A 20 -10.46 3.63 19.44
CA ARG A 20 -10.22 4.63 20.48
C ARG A 20 -10.13 4.05 21.89
N ARG A 21 -10.65 2.83 22.14
CA ARG A 21 -10.58 2.15 23.44
C ARG A 21 -9.19 1.58 23.72
N ILE A 22 -8.41 1.29 22.68
CA ILE A 22 -7.09 0.66 22.77
C ILE A 22 -5.98 1.70 22.63
N GLY A 23 -6.18 2.75 21.83
CA GLY A 23 -5.14 3.73 21.50
C GLY A 23 -4.87 4.85 22.53
N GLY A 24 -5.78 5.12 23.47
CA GLY A 24 -5.59 6.19 24.46
C GLY A 24 -5.27 7.57 23.84
N ALA A 25 -4.37 8.34 24.46
CA ALA A 25 -3.93 9.64 23.93
C ALA A 25 -3.17 9.51 22.59
N ALA A 26 -2.39 8.44 22.42
CA ALA A 26 -1.65 8.17 21.18
C ALA A 26 -2.60 7.90 20.00
N GLY A 27 -3.70 7.17 20.23
CA GLY A 27 -4.73 6.91 19.22
C GLY A 27 -5.44 8.18 18.75
N ARG A 28 -5.69 9.15 19.66
CA ARG A 28 -6.24 10.47 19.29
C ARG A 28 -5.28 11.27 18.42
N SER A 29 -3.98 11.23 18.72
CA SER A 29 -2.96 11.91 17.90
C SER A 29 -2.82 11.25 16.52
N VAL A 30 -2.88 9.92 16.45
CA VAL A 30 -2.86 9.18 15.17
C VAL A 30 -4.08 9.53 14.35
N GLU A 31 -5.31 9.50 14.91
CA GLU A 31 -6.52 9.93 14.19
C GLU A 31 -6.44 11.37 13.71
N ALA A 32 -5.96 12.30 14.54
CA ALA A 32 -5.84 13.71 14.16
C ALA A 32 -4.83 13.92 13.01
N ILE A 33 -3.70 13.20 13.05
CA ILE A 33 -2.72 13.19 11.96
C ILE A 33 -3.34 12.57 10.70
N GLY A 34 -4.06 11.46 10.85
CA GLY A 34 -4.73 10.76 9.76
C GLY A 34 -5.76 11.63 9.06
N ALA A 35 -6.62 12.30 9.83
CA ALA A 35 -7.60 13.25 9.33
C ALA A 35 -6.94 14.45 8.61
N ALA A 36 -5.80 14.94 9.11
CA ALA A 36 -5.08 16.06 8.50
C ALA A 36 -4.39 15.70 7.17
N ILE A 37 -3.93 14.45 7.00
CA ILE A 37 -3.24 14.00 5.79
C ILE A 37 -4.12 13.16 4.85
N GLY A 38 -5.37 12.91 5.24
CA GLY A 38 -6.36 12.12 4.49
C GLY A 38 -6.18 10.59 4.58
N GLY A 39 -5.46 10.08 5.59
CA GLY A 39 -5.24 8.65 5.77
C GLY A 39 -4.11 8.31 6.75
N LEU A 40 -3.94 7.02 7.07
CA LEU A 40 -2.92 6.52 7.99
C LEU A 40 -1.93 5.59 7.31
N TRP A 41 -0.67 5.66 7.75
CA TRP A 41 0.34 4.68 7.37
C TRP A 41 0.23 3.44 8.26
N VAL A 42 -0.24 2.34 7.68
CA VAL A 42 -0.54 1.11 8.40
C VAL A 42 0.44 0.01 7.99
N GLY A 43 1.09 -0.59 8.97
CA GLY A 43 2.08 -1.64 8.76
C GLY A 43 1.45 -2.95 8.31
N GLY A 44 2.07 -3.59 7.31
CA GLY A 44 1.63 -4.87 6.75
C GLY A 44 2.69 -5.50 5.85
N ILE A 45 2.25 -6.48 5.06
CA ILE A 45 3.07 -7.16 4.06
C ILE A 45 2.39 -6.96 2.71
N VAL A 46 3.16 -6.49 1.73
CA VAL A 46 2.75 -6.51 0.32
C VAL A 46 3.36 -7.74 -0.37
N THR A 47 2.55 -8.42 -1.16
CA THR A 47 2.98 -9.49 -2.06
C THR A 47 2.53 -9.18 -3.48
N VAL A 48 3.41 -9.40 -4.46
CA VAL A 48 3.09 -9.25 -5.89
C VAL A 48 3.36 -10.57 -6.59
N SER A 49 2.35 -11.08 -7.28
CA SER A 49 2.39 -12.27 -8.14
C SER A 49 2.30 -11.87 -9.62
N ALA A 50 2.05 -12.83 -10.52
CA ALA A 50 1.87 -12.55 -11.95
C ALA A 50 0.54 -11.83 -12.25
N ASP A 51 -0.42 -11.94 -11.34
CA ASP A 51 -1.82 -11.59 -11.56
C ASP A 51 -2.31 -10.50 -10.60
N ALA A 52 -1.72 -10.35 -9.42
CA ALA A 52 -2.20 -9.41 -8.42
C ALA A 52 -1.11 -8.81 -7.53
N LEU A 53 -1.45 -7.68 -6.93
CA LEU A 53 -0.85 -7.13 -5.73
C LEU A 53 -1.81 -7.35 -4.56
N ASP A 54 -1.32 -7.98 -3.51
CA ASP A 54 -2.03 -8.13 -2.24
C ASP A 54 -1.31 -7.38 -1.14
N TRP A 55 -2.08 -6.74 -0.25
CA TRP A 55 -1.55 -6.22 1.01
C TRP A 55 -2.37 -6.74 2.18
N ILE A 56 -1.65 -7.25 3.19
CA ILE A 56 -2.27 -7.78 4.41
C ILE A 56 -1.72 -6.98 5.60
N PRO A 57 -2.60 -6.38 6.43
CA PRO A 57 -2.18 -5.68 7.64
C PRO A 57 -1.56 -6.63 8.66
N ASN A 58 -0.56 -6.15 9.40
CA ASN A 58 0.06 -6.93 10.46
C ASN A 58 -0.87 -7.10 11.67
N ILE A 59 -0.60 -8.12 12.50
CA ILE A 59 -1.46 -8.50 13.63
C ILE A 59 -1.61 -7.37 14.64
N MET A 60 -0.56 -6.57 14.85
CA MET A 60 -0.60 -5.42 15.77
C MET A 60 -1.57 -4.34 15.30
N ASN A 61 -1.60 -4.03 14.00
CA ASN A 61 -2.55 -3.06 13.44
C ASN A 61 -3.97 -3.61 13.38
N LYS A 62 -4.16 -4.91 13.11
CA LYS A 62 -5.48 -5.56 13.22
C LYS A 62 -6.06 -5.48 14.62
N ALA A 63 -5.22 -5.47 15.66
CA ALA A 63 -5.66 -5.36 17.05
C ALA A 63 -6.01 -3.93 17.47
N VAL A 64 -5.52 -2.92 16.75
CA VAL A 64 -5.67 -1.49 17.09
C VAL A 64 -6.70 -0.79 16.20
N HIS A 65 -7.01 -1.33 15.03
CA HIS A 65 -7.98 -0.76 14.08
C HIS A 65 -9.22 -1.65 13.97
N ASP A 66 -10.40 -1.06 14.19
CA ASP A 66 -11.66 -1.73 13.90
C ASP A 66 -11.83 -1.76 12.37
N ASP A 67 -11.99 -2.94 11.78
CA ASP A 67 -12.28 -3.16 10.35
C ASP A 67 -11.15 -2.89 9.33
N LEU A 68 -9.88 -3.02 9.73
CA LEU A 68 -8.76 -2.93 8.80
C LEU A 68 -8.73 -4.13 7.81
N GLN A 69 -9.23 -3.91 6.60
CA GLN A 69 -9.33 -4.92 5.56
C GLN A 69 -8.02 -5.10 4.78
N PRO A 70 -7.71 -6.34 4.32
CA PRO A 70 -6.68 -6.54 3.31
C PRO A 70 -7.07 -5.88 1.99
N VAL A 71 -6.07 -5.58 1.16
CA VAL A 71 -6.25 -5.00 -0.18
C VAL A 71 -5.84 -6.05 -1.21
N HIS A 72 -6.64 -6.20 -2.26
CA HIS A 72 -6.36 -7.04 -3.42
C HIS A 72 -6.56 -6.21 -4.69
N ILE A 73 -5.53 -6.12 -5.53
CA ILE A 73 -5.52 -5.33 -6.76
C ILE A 73 -5.04 -6.24 -7.89
N PRO A 74 -5.90 -6.60 -8.86
CA PRO A 74 -5.46 -7.28 -10.07
C PRO A 74 -4.47 -6.41 -10.85
N LEU A 75 -3.36 -6.98 -11.35
CA LEU A 75 -2.36 -6.22 -12.10
C LEU A 75 -2.88 -5.68 -13.43
N ARG A 76 -3.95 -6.27 -13.97
CA ARG A 76 -4.67 -5.74 -15.15
C ARG A 76 -5.37 -4.40 -14.89
N ASP A 77 -5.64 -4.06 -13.63
CA ASP A 77 -6.29 -2.82 -13.21
C ASP A 77 -5.25 -1.76 -12.81
N VAL A 78 -3.95 -2.09 -12.89
CA VAL A 78 -2.83 -1.20 -12.61
C VAL A 78 -2.40 -0.52 -13.91
N ARG A 79 -2.51 0.81 -13.94
CA ARG A 79 -2.08 1.65 -15.05
C ARG A 79 -0.57 1.91 -15.02
N SER A 80 -0.05 2.28 -13.85
CA SER A 80 1.36 2.67 -13.71
C SER A 80 1.90 2.39 -12.32
N VAL A 81 3.21 2.16 -12.22
CA VAL A 81 3.91 2.05 -10.93
C VAL A 81 5.09 3.00 -10.93
N ARG A 82 5.18 3.85 -9.91
CA ARG A 82 6.25 4.82 -9.76
C ARG A 82 6.77 4.92 -8.34
N ARG A 83 8.00 5.39 -8.20
CA ARG A 83 8.59 5.75 -6.91
C ARG A 83 8.43 7.25 -6.66
N VAL A 84 7.97 7.61 -5.45
CA VAL A 84 8.03 8.97 -4.91
C VAL A 84 9.09 9.03 -3.79
N PHE A 85 9.84 10.14 -3.74
CA PHE A 85 11.11 10.25 -3.03
C PHE A 85 11.04 10.07 -1.50
N GLY A 86 12.10 9.45 -0.96
CA GLY A 86 12.55 9.46 0.43
C GLY A 86 14.00 8.95 0.48
N ILE A 87 14.83 9.49 1.39
CA ILE A 87 16.30 9.32 1.39
C ILE A 87 16.73 7.92 1.88
N LEU A 88 15.86 7.20 2.60
CA LEU A 88 16.12 5.84 3.15
C LEU A 88 14.95 4.86 2.93
N THR A 89 13.71 5.31 3.06
CA THR A 89 12.50 4.57 2.67
C THR A 89 11.81 5.35 1.56
N GLY A 90 11.45 4.69 0.46
CA GLY A 90 10.71 5.32 -0.64
C GLY A 90 9.25 4.90 -0.61
N ILE A 91 8.40 5.69 -1.26
CA ILE A 91 6.99 5.36 -1.48
C ILE A 91 6.87 4.76 -2.87
N VAL A 92 6.31 3.58 -2.97
CA VAL A 92 5.79 3.02 -4.23
C VAL A 92 4.35 3.50 -4.36
N VAL A 93 4.03 4.09 -5.49
CA VAL A 93 2.68 4.50 -5.87
C VAL A 93 2.24 3.63 -7.04
N VAL A 94 1.15 2.92 -6.84
CA VAL A 94 0.47 2.08 -7.82
C VAL A 94 -0.78 2.84 -8.24
N GLU A 95 -0.77 3.34 -9.46
CA GLU A 95 -1.90 4.05 -10.06
C GLU A 95 -2.83 3.04 -10.75
N LEU A 96 -4.12 3.17 -10.50
CA LEU A 96 -5.16 2.29 -11.03
C LEU A 96 -5.83 2.91 -12.25
N GLU A 97 -6.46 2.07 -13.08
CA GLU A 97 -7.14 2.51 -14.30
C GLU A 97 -8.34 3.43 -14.05
N ASP A 98 -8.92 3.41 -12.85
CA ASP A 98 -9.99 4.33 -12.44
C ASP A 98 -9.48 5.67 -11.88
N GLY A 99 -8.16 5.87 -11.84
CA GLY A 99 -7.52 7.07 -11.26
C GLY A 99 -7.26 6.99 -9.76
N GLY A 100 -7.60 5.87 -9.11
CA GLY A 100 -7.23 5.58 -7.73
C GLY A 100 -5.72 5.34 -7.57
N GLU A 101 -5.23 5.45 -6.34
CA GLU A 101 -3.83 5.13 -6.02
C GLU A 101 -3.71 4.28 -4.76
N PHE A 102 -2.96 3.18 -4.87
CA PHE A 102 -2.46 2.45 -3.71
C PHE A 102 -1.00 2.82 -3.45
N ARG A 103 -0.71 3.27 -2.22
CA ARG A 103 0.62 3.76 -1.84
C ARG A 103 1.19 2.94 -0.71
N PHE A 104 2.45 2.53 -0.82
CA PHE A 104 3.14 1.86 0.29
C PHE A 104 4.62 2.26 0.40
N ARG A 105 5.11 2.35 1.63
CA ARG A 105 6.51 2.60 1.98
C ARG A 105 7.23 1.30 2.26
N CYS A 106 8.39 1.10 1.64
CA CYS A 106 9.23 -0.05 1.94
C CYS A 106 10.73 0.27 1.74
N PHE A 107 11.58 -0.59 2.30
CA PHE A 107 13.01 -0.59 1.97
C PHE A 107 13.22 -1.03 0.52
N ASN A 108 14.18 -0.39 -0.15
CA ASN A 108 14.48 -0.62 -1.56
C ASN A 108 13.27 -0.41 -2.50
N ALA A 109 12.44 0.61 -2.20
CA ALA A 109 11.25 0.94 -2.98
C ALA A 109 11.52 1.19 -4.47
N ARG A 110 12.75 1.60 -4.84
CA ARG A 110 13.15 1.80 -6.24
C ARG A 110 13.08 0.48 -7.01
N SER A 111 13.81 -0.54 -6.55
CA SER A 111 13.81 -1.86 -7.20
C SER A 111 12.44 -2.51 -7.16
N VAL A 112 11.65 -2.27 -6.10
CA VAL A 112 10.26 -2.75 -6.05
C VAL A 112 9.41 -2.14 -7.16
N ALA A 113 9.50 -0.82 -7.35
CA ALA A 113 8.76 -0.15 -8.41
C ALA A 113 9.20 -0.62 -9.81
N GLU A 114 10.51 -0.71 -10.05
CA GLU A 114 11.08 -1.21 -11.31
C GLU A 114 10.59 -2.64 -11.61
N ASN A 115 10.79 -3.58 -10.67
CA ASN A 115 10.37 -4.97 -10.88
C ASN A 115 8.85 -5.12 -11.04
N MET A 116 8.05 -4.29 -10.37
CA MET A 116 6.60 -4.36 -10.50
C MET A 116 6.14 -3.79 -11.85
N SER A 117 6.76 -2.72 -12.34
CA SER A 117 6.50 -2.20 -13.68
C SER A 117 6.79 -3.24 -14.77
N ASP A 118 7.85 -4.03 -14.62
CA ASP A 118 8.19 -5.11 -15.55
C ASP A 118 7.17 -6.26 -15.55
N LEU A 119 6.38 -6.40 -14.49
CA LEU A 119 5.30 -7.40 -14.38
C LEU A 119 3.99 -6.91 -14.99
N LEU A 120 3.85 -5.61 -15.27
CA LEU A 120 2.64 -5.10 -15.89
C LEU A 120 2.52 -5.67 -17.30
N PRO A 121 1.30 -6.04 -17.73
CA PRO A 121 1.07 -6.40 -19.12
C PRO A 121 1.60 -5.28 -20.01
N SER A 122 2.34 -5.63 -21.07
CA SER A 122 2.72 -4.65 -22.08
C SER A 122 1.41 -4.09 -22.63
N GLN A 123 1.05 -2.87 -22.23
CA GLN A 123 -0.06 -2.16 -22.83
C GLN A 123 0.40 -1.76 -24.24
N VAL A 124 0.29 -2.70 -25.16
CA VAL A 124 0.41 -2.43 -26.59
C VAL A 124 -0.72 -1.47 -26.91
N MET A 125 -0.31 -0.23 -27.17
CA MET A 125 -1.15 0.84 -27.69
C MET A 125 -2.10 0.28 -28.74
N SER A 126 -3.40 0.22 -28.42
CA SER A 126 -4.41 0.16 -29.47
C SER A 126 -4.64 1.60 -29.91
N ALA A 127 -4.17 1.87 -31.12
CA ALA A 127 -4.39 3.10 -31.89
C ALA A 127 -5.86 3.34 -32.20
#